data_AF-A0A970WIR2-F1
#
_entry.id   AF-A0A970WIR2-F1
#
_cell.length_a   1.000
_cell.length_b   1.000
_cell.length_c   1.000
_cell.angle_alpha   90.00
_cell.angle_beta   90.00
_cell.angle_gamma   90.00
#
_symmetry.space_group_name_H-M   'P 1'
#
loop_
_entity.id
_entity.type
_entity.pdbx_description
1 polymer ?
#
loop_
_entity_poly.entity_id
_entity_poly.type
_entity_poly.pdbx_seq_one_letter_code
_entity_poly.pdbx_strand_id
1 'polypeptide(L)'
;MLDILRELRLLLSLHGHRGQENVVAQLIELWQFDRDGFFKLVKSAEVWGGAGAVWEVGDLGSDTVPFRYAIIRLAEAMEREQLGSNRSREIADIFRDWNKRGV
;
A
#
# COMPACT_ATOMS: atom_id res chain seq x y z
N MET A 1 5.29 6.38 8.45
CA MET A 1 4.38 6.15 7.32
C MET A 1 4.96 6.66 5.99
N LEU A 2 5.46 7.90 5.95
CA LEU A 2 6.04 8.49 4.74
C LEU A 2 7.11 7.63 4.04
N ASP A 3 8.04 7.03 4.78
CA ASP A 3 9.10 6.20 4.17
C ASP A 3 8.55 4.92 3.55
N ILE A 4 7.51 4.32 4.15
CA ILE A 4 6.80 3.16 3.58
C ILE A 4 6.12 3.53 2.27
N LEU A 5 5.48 4.71 2.21
CA LEU A 5 4.85 5.21 0.99
C LEU A 5 5.89 5.49 -0.11
N ARG A 6 7.04 6.06 0.25
CA ARG A 6 8.15 6.29 -0.71
C ARG A 6 8.70 4.97 -1.27
N GLU A 7 8.85 3.97 -0.42
CA GLU A 7 9.27 2.63 -0.82
C GLU A 7 8.24 1.97 -1.77
N LEU A 8 6.96 2.00 -1.42
CA LEU A 8 5.89 1.51 -2.29
C LEU A 8 5.90 2.20 -3.66
N ARG A 9 6.01 3.53 -3.67
CA ARG A 9 6.08 4.30 -4.91
C ARG A 9 7.27 3.87 -5.77
N LEU A 10 8.45 3.70 -5.17
CA LEU A 10 9.64 3.26 -5.88
C LEU A 10 9.42 1.89 -6.54
N LEU A 11 8.94 0.91 -5.79
CA LEU A 11 8.68 -0.44 -6.31
C LEU A 11 7.66 -0.41 -7.46
N LEU A 12 6.56 0.31 -7.28
CA LEU A 12 5.53 0.44 -8.33
C LEU A 12 6.07 1.12 -9.60
N SER A 13 6.91 2.15 -9.43
CA SER A 13 7.51 2.88 -10.55
C SER A 13 8.51 2.01 -11.33
N LEU A 14 9.36 1.26 -10.63
CA LEU A 14 10.35 0.34 -11.23
C LEU A 14 9.70 -0.72 -12.12
N HIS A 15 8.51 -1.20 -11.74
CA HIS A 15 7.78 -2.26 -12.44
C HIS A 15 6.66 -1.75 -13.36
N GLY A 16 6.57 -0.44 -13.58
CA GLY A 16 5.64 0.14 -14.55
C GLY A 16 4.16 0.21 -14.12
N HIS A 17 3.87 0.05 -12.83
CA HIS A 17 2.53 0.15 -12.25
C HIS A 17 2.10 1.62 -12.03
N ARG A 18 2.09 2.41 -13.10
CA ARG A 18 1.87 3.87 -13.05
C ARG A 18 0.56 4.28 -12.38
N GLY A 19 -0.52 3.50 -12.54
CA GLY A 19 -1.81 3.79 -11.91
C GLY A 19 -1.71 3.76 -10.38
N GLN A 20 -1.19 2.67 -9.84
CA GLN A 20 -0.95 2.51 -8.40
C GLN A 20 0.14 3.48 -7.91
N GLU A 21 1.21 3.71 -8.69
CA GLU A 21 2.25 4.69 -8.37
C GLU A 21 1.65 6.09 -8.13
N ASN A 22 0.75 6.53 -9.01
CA ASN A 22 0.11 7.84 -8.90
C ASN A 22 -0.71 7.99 -7.62
N VAL A 23 -1.44 6.93 -7.22
CA VAL A 23 -2.20 6.92 -5.96
C VAL A 23 -1.24 7.06 -4.76
N VAL A 24 -0.11 6.33 -4.78
CA VAL A 24 0.89 6.43 -3.71
C VAL A 24 1.59 7.80 -3.71
N ALA A 25 1.87 8.38 -4.87
CA ALA A 25 2.40 9.74 -4.99
C ALA A 25 1.44 10.78 -4.39
N GLN A 26 0.13 10.64 -4.65
CA GLN A 26 -0.89 11.50 -4.06
C GLN A 26 -0.97 11.33 -2.54
N LEU A 27 -0.86 10.10 -2.01
CA LEU A 27 -0.77 9.87 -0.57
C LEU A 27 0.45 10.56 0.06
N ILE A 28 1.60 10.57 -0.61
CA ILE A 28 2.81 11.27 -0.15
C ILE A 28 2.58 12.78 -0.07
N GLU A 29 1.95 13.37 -1.10
CA GLU A 29 1.64 14.80 -1.14
C GLU A 29 0.65 15.19 -0.04
N LEU A 30 -0.48 14.45 0.07
CA LEU A 30 -1.49 14.69 1.11
C LEU A 30 -0.90 14.50 2.52
N TRP A 31 -0.02 13.51 2.72
CA TRP A 31 0.65 13.32 4.02
C TRP A 31 1.38 14.59 4.50
N GLN A 32 1.93 15.38 3.57
CA GLN A 32 2.70 16.59 3.85
C GLN A 32 1.83 17.84 4.00
N PHE A 33 0.76 17.96 3.20
CA PHE A 33 0.03 19.22 3.05
C PHE A 33 -1.46 19.16 3.44
N ASP A 34 -2.07 17.98 3.52
CA ASP A 34 -3.49 17.80 3.85
C ASP A 34 -3.75 16.44 4.53
N ARG A 35 -3.68 16.44 5.87
CA ARG A 35 -3.87 15.21 6.68
C ARG A 35 -5.27 14.63 6.54
N ASP A 36 -6.30 15.46 6.37
CA ASP A 36 -7.68 14.99 6.23
C ASP A 36 -7.90 14.33 4.87
N GLY A 37 -7.38 14.95 3.80
CA GLY A 37 -7.33 14.35 2.48
C GLY A 37 -6.56 13.04 2.49
N PHE A 38 -5.42 12.99 3.18
CA PHE A 38 -4.65 11.77 3.37
C PHE A 38 -5.49 10.67 4.04
N PHE A 39 -6.20 10.97 5.13
CA PHE A 39 -7.02 9.98 5.83
C PHE A 39 -8.17 9.45 4.99
N LYS A 40 -8.77 10.29 4.15
CA LYS A 40 -9.81 9.87 3.20
C LYS A 40 -9.25 8.92 2.15
N LEU A 41 -8.17 9.30 1.49
CA LEU A 41 -7.57 8.50 0.41
C LEU A 41 -6.96 7.21 0.94
N VAL A 42 -6.22 7.24 2.06
CA VAL A 42 -5.57 6.04 2.59
C VAL A 42 -6.57 4.98 3.05
N LYS A 43 -7.83 5.33 3.32
CA LYS A 43 -8.90 4.40 3.69
C LYS A 43 -9.78 3.98 2.51
N SER A 44 -9.54 4.52 1.32
CA SER A 44 -10.44 4.37 0.18
C SER A 44 -10.22 3.05 -0.59
N ALA A 45 -11.09 2.79 -1.56
CA ALA A 45 -11.03 1.61 -2.40
C ALA A 45 -9.78 1.63 -3.31
N GLU A 46 -9.33 2.81 -3.73
CA GLU A 46 -8.12 3.00 -4.52
C GLU A 46 -6.88 2.40 -3.84
N VAL A 47 -6.86 2.32 -2.51
CA VAL A 47 -5.76 1.70 -1.76
C VAL A 47 -6.05 0.26 -1.39
N TRP A 48 -7.28 -0.09 -1.01
CA TRP A 48 -7.60 -1.39 -0.39
C TRP A 48 -8.66 -2.25 -1.08
N GLY A 49 -9.35 -1.76 -2.10
CA GLY A 49 -10.59 -2.37 -2.59
C GLY A 49 -10.74 -2.43 -4.11
N GLY A 50 -10.91 -3.64 -4.62
CA GLY A 50 -11.32 -3.90 -6.01
C GLY A 50 -10.20 -3.81 -7.03
N ALA A 51 -10.58 -4.10 -8.28
CA ALA A 51 -9.72 -4.12 -9.46
C ALA A 51 -8.91 -2.81 -9.60
N GLY A 52 -7.58 -2.91 -9.54
CA GLY A 52 -6.65 -1.80 -9.72
C GLY A 52 -6.27 -1.06 -8.43
N ALA A 53 -6.63 -1.57 -7.25
CA ALA A 53 -6.17 -1.01 -5.98
C ALA A 53 -4.63 -1.06 -5.87
N VAL A 54 -4.05 -0.21 -5.03
CA VAL A 54 -2.58 -0.13 -4.83
C VAL A 54 -1.94 -1.49 -4.53
N TRP A 55 -2.61 -2.34 -3.74
CA TRP A 55 -2.10 -3.67 -3.39
C TRP A 55 -2.27 -4.70 -4.52
N GLU A 56 -3.17 -4.47 -5.47
CA GLU A 56 -3.49 -5.41 -6.55
C GLU A 56 -2.52 -5.24 -7.72
N VAL A 57 -1.26 -5.53 -7.42
CA VAL A 57 -0.22 -5.71 -8.41
C VAL A 57 0.12 -7.19 -8.47
N GLY A 58 0.40 -7.68 -9.67
CA GLY A 58 0.77 -9.07 -9.90
C GLY A 58 2.19 -9.37 -9.40
N ASP A 59 2.90 -10.19 -10.14
CA ASP A 59 4.30 -10.48 -9.86
C ASP A 59 5.21 -9.31 -10.29
N LEU A 60 5.98 -8.80 -9.35
CA LEU A 60 7.06 -7.81 -9.51
C LEU A 60 8.45 -8.50 -9.53
N GLY A 61 8.51 -9.81 -9.80
CA GLY A 61 9.75 -10.57 -9.80
C GLY A 61 10.42 -10.60 -8.42
N SER A 62 11.69 -10.20 -8.34
CA SER A 62 12.45 -10.21 -7.08
C SER A 62 11.88 -9.26 -6.02
N ASP A 63 11.08 -8.27 -6.44
CA ASP A 63 10.55 -7.23 -5.56
C ASP A 63 9.14 -7.53 -5.04
N THR A 64 8.54 -8.66 -5.44
CA THR A 64 7.20 -9.07 -5.00
C THR A 64 7.11 -9.19 -3.48
N VAL A 65 8.09 -9.83 -2.86
CA VAL A 65 8.13 -10.00 -1.40
C VAL A 65 8.36 -8.66 -0.68
N PRO A 66 9.37 -7.84 -1.06
CA PRO A 66 9.52 -6.47 -0.55
C PRO A 66 8.24 -5.63 -0.64
N PHE A 67 7.57 -5.64 -1.79
CA PHE A 67 6.32 -4.91 -2.00
C PHE A 67 5.23 -5.33 -1.02
N ARG A 68 5.00 -6.64 -0.87
CA ARG A 68 4.01 -7.17 0.07
C ARG A 68 4.34 -6.78 1.51
N TYR A 69 5.62 -6.80 1.90
CA TYR A 69 6.04 -6.32 3.22
C TYR A 69 5.83 -4.81 3.41
N ALA A 70 5.97 -4.00 2.36
CA ALA A 70 5.66 -2.58 2.42
C ALA A 70 4.16 -2.34 2.62
N ILE A 71 3.29 -3.10 1.94
CA ILE A 71 1.82 -3.04 2.17
C ILE A 71 1.46 -3.48 3.60
N ILE A 72 2.04 -4.57 4.11
CA ILE A 72 1.83 -5.02 5.50
C ILE A 72 2.24 -3.92 6.49
N ARG A 73 3.44 -3.33 6.32
CA ARG A 73 3.92 -2.24 7.18
C ARG A 73 3.05 -1.01 7.10
N LEU A 74 2.46 -0.70 5.93
CA LEU A 74 1.51 0.40 5.79
C LEU A 74 0.25 0.15 6.62
N ALA A 75 -0.35 -1.04 6.50
CA ALA A 75 -1.52 -1.42 7.29
C ALA A 75 -1.24 -1.36 8.80
N GLU A 76 -0.10 -1.89 9.25
CA GLU A 76 0.31 -1.83 10.66
C GLU A 76 0.56 -0.39 11.14
N ALA A 77 1.13 0.46 10.30
CA ALA A 77 1.30 1.88 10.62
C ALA A 77 -0.05 2.59 10.75
N MET A 78 -1.02 2.26 9.90
CA MET A 78 -2.38 2.79 10.01
C MET A 78 -3.06 2.34 11.30
N GLU A 79 -2.94 1.08 11.69
CA GLU A 79 -3.49 0.58 12.96
C GLU A 79 -2.90 1.34 14.16
N ARG A 80 -1.57 1.55 14.19
CA ARG A 80 -0.91 2.35 15.26
C ARG A 80 -1.40 3.79 15.32
N GLU A 81 -1.75 4.37 14.18
CA GLU A 81 -2.28 5.74 14.10
C GLU A 81 -3.81 5.82 14.23
N GLN A 82 -4.49 4.71 14.57
CA GLN A 82 -5.96 4.63 14.65
C GLN A 82 -6.67 4.97 13.31
N LEU A 83 -5.97 4.73 12.21
CA LEU A 83 -6.44 4.87 10.83
C LEU A 83 -6.75 3.52 10.18
N GLY A 84 -6.56 2.43 10.92
CA GLY A 84 -6.82 1.07 10.46
C GLY A 84 -8.23 0.86 9.92
N SER A 85 -8.34 -0.01 8.92
CA SER A 85 -9.62 -0.47 8.36
C SER A 85 -9.64 -2.00 8.29
N ASN A 86 -10.83 -2.61 8.31
CA ASN A 86 -10.96 -4.06 8.14
C ASN A 86 -10.26 -4.53 6.86
N ARG A 87 -10.39 -3.78 5.77
CA ARG A 87 -9.72 -4.09 4.49
C ARG A 87 -8.21 -4.04 4.60
N SER A 88 -7.63 -3.02 5.25
CA SER A 88 -6.18 -2.94 5.42
C SER A 88 -5.63 -4.14 6.20
N ARG A 89 -6.37 -4.62 7.22
CA ARG A 89 -6.02 -5.82 7.99
C ARG A 89 -6.14 -7.10 7.16
N GLU A 90 -7.24 -7.27 6.45
CA GLU A 90 -7.48 -8.44 5.58
C GLU A 90 -6.37 -8.58 4.53
N ILE A 91 -6.01 -7.50 3.83
CA ILE A 91 -4.94 -7.53 2.82
C ILE A 91 -3.58 -7.83 3.45
N ALA A 92 -3.27 -7.24 4.61
CA ALA A 92 -2.04 -7.54 5.32
C ALA A 92 -1.95 -9.03 5.72
N ASP A 93 -3.06 -9.63 6.17
CA ASP A 93 -3.10 -11.04 6.52
C ASP A 93 -2.96 -11.96 5.30
N ILE A 94 -3.58 -11.62 4.18
CA ILE A 94 -3.39 -12.33 2.89
C ILE A 94 -1.91 -12.33 2.50
N PHE A 95 -1.26 -11.17 2.50
CA PHE A 95 0.16 -11.08 2.14
C PHE A 95 1.08 -11.77 3.12
N ARG A 96 0.76 -11.79 4.42
CA ARG A 96 1.49 -12.61 5.40
C ARG A 96 1.39 -14.10 5.09
N ASP A 97 0.21 -14.59 4.74
CA ASP A 97 0.00 -15.98 4.37
C ASP A 97 0.75 -16.33 3.07
N TRP A 98 0.68 -15.47 2.06
CA TRP A 98 1.40 -15.67 0.80
C TRP A 98 2.92 -15.71 0.99
N ASN A 99 3.48 -14.76 1.74
CA ASN A 99 4.91 -14.73 2.05
C ASN A 99 5.35 -15.98 2.83
N LYS A 100 4.52 -16.52 3.73
CA LYS A 100 4.81 -17.79 4.44
C LYS A 100 4.81 -19.00 3.51
N ARG A 101 3.99 -18.97 2.46
CA ARG A 101 3.86 -20.05 1.47
C ARG A 101 4.88 -19.96 0.32
N GLY A 102 5.55 -18.81 0.15
CA GLY A 102 6.50 -18.60 -0.93
C GLY A 102 5.85 -18.49 -2.33
N VAL A 103 4.57 -18.14 -2.38
CA VAL A 103 3.88 -17.67 -3.61
C VAL A 103 4.08 -16.17 -3.78
#